data_AF-A0A8T6QHA2-F1
#
_entry.id   AF-A0A8T6QHA2-F1
#
_cell.length_a   1.000
_cell.length_b   1.000
_cell.length_c   1.000
_cell.angle_alpha   90.00
_cell.angle_beta   90.00
_cell.angle_gamma   90.00
#
_symmetry.space_group_name_H-M   'P 1'
#
loop_
_entity.id
_entity.type
_entity.pdbx_description
1 polymer ?
#
loop_
_entity_poly.entity_id
_entity_poly.type
_entity_poly.pdbx_seq_one_letter_code
_entity_poly.pdbx_strand_id
1 'polypeptide(L)'
;MAINSPLNIAAQPGKTRLRKSLKLWQVVMMGLAYLTPMTVFDTFGIVSGISDGHVPASYLLALAGVLFTAISYGKLVRQFPEAGSAYTYAQKSINPHVGFMVGWSSLLDYLFLPMINVLLAKIYLSALFPEVPPWVWVVTFVAILTAANLKSVNLVANFNT
;
A
#
# COMPACT_ATOMS: atom_id res chain seq x y z
N MET A 1 -48.48 29.39 -11.05
CA MET A 1 -47.88 28.80 -12.26
C MET A 1 -46.59 29.55 -12.55
N ALA A 2 -45.46 29.05 -12.06
CA ALA A 2 -44.12 29.55 -12.37
C ALA A 2 -43.26 28.32 -12.62
N ILE A 3 -42.90 28.15 -13.89
CA ILE A 3 -42.27 26.96 -14.47
C ILE A 3 -40.76 27.07 -14.25
N ASN A 4 -40.19 26.02 -13.66
CA ASN A 4 -38.77 25.85 -13.41
C ASN A 4 -37.94 26.12 -14.67
N SER A 5 -37.05 27.10 -14.59
CA SER A 5 -35.95 27.24 -15.54
C SER A 5 -34.92 26.14 -15.28
N PRO A 6 -34.51 25.33 -16.27
CA PRO A 6 -33.39 24.43 -16.08
C PRO A 6 -32.11 25.28 -16.00
N LEU A 7 -31.51 25.32 -14.80
CA LEU A 7 -30.15 25.84 -14.63
C LEU A 7 -29.21 24.93 -15.42
N ASN A 8 -28.86 25.38 -16.62
CA ASN A 8 -27.75 24.85 -17.41
C ASN A 8 -26.45 25.16 -16.66
N ILE A 9 -26.02 24.24 -15.79
CA ILE A 9 -24.69 24.29 -15.18
C ILE A 9 -23.69 23.96 -16.29
N ALA A 10 -23.24 24.99 -17.00
CA ALA A 10 -22.07 24.91 -17.85
C ALA A 10 -20.91 24.31 -17.04
N ALA A 11 -20.31 23.24 -17.56
CA ALA A 11 -19.14 22.62 -16.97
C ALA A 11 -18.02 23.64 -16.80
N GLN A 12 -17.60 23.90 -15.56
CA GLN A 12 -16.42 24.73 -15.31
C GLN A 12 -15.18 24.07 -15.92
N PRO A 13 -14.44 24.75 -16.81
CA PRO A 13 -13.22 24.21 -17.39
C PRO A 13 -12.12 24.24 -16.32
N GLY A 14 -11.47 23.09 -16.03
CA GLY A 14 -10.20 23.07 -15.31
C GLY A 14 -10.07 22.22 -14.04
N LYS A 15 -11.03 21.34 -13.69
CA LYS A 15 -10.79 20.32 -12.64
C LYS A 15 -10.83 18.92 -13.23
N THR A 16 -9.65 18.39 -13.57
CA THR A 16 -9.44 17.00 -13.93
C THR A 16 -9.92 16.12 -12.76
N ARG A 17 -11.12 15.55 -12.88
CA ARG A 17 -11.65 14.60 -11.89
C ARG A 17 -11.22 13.20 -12.29
N LEU A 18 -10.54 12.50 -11.38
CA LEU A 18 -10.21 11.10 -11.57
C LEU A 18 -11.51 10.29 -11.72
N ARG A 19 -11.62 9.52 -12.81
CA ARG A 19 -12.77 8.65 -13.03
C ARG A 19 -12.69 7.49 -12.04
N LYS A 20 -13.72 7.35 -11.21
CA LYS A 20 -13.86 6.17 -10.34
C LYS A 20 -14.16 4.96 -11.22
N SER A 21 -13.12 4.17 -11.54
CA SER A 21 -13.21 3.01 -12.42
C SER A 21 -13.36 1.68 -11.67
N LEU A 22 -13.01 1.65 -10.37
CA LEU A 22 -12.98 0.43 -9.56
C LEU A 22 -14.27 0.25 -8.74
N LYS A 23 -14.82 -0.98 -8.77
CA LYS A 23 -15.90 -1.43 -7.88
C LYS A 23 -15.34 -1.77 -6.50
N LEU A 24 -16.19 -1.70 -5.45
CA LEU A 24 -15.79 -2.00 -4.07
C LEU A 24 -15.05 -3.33 -3.93
N TRP A 25 -15.56 -4.39 -4.56
CA TRP A 25 -14.92 -5.71 -4.52
C TRP A 25 -13.51 -5.71 -5.10
N GLN A 26 -13.27 -4.97 -6.19
CA GLN A 26 -11.93 -4.86 -6.78
C GLN A 26 -10.97 -4.14 -5.84
N VAL A 27 -11.45 -3.12 -5.11
CA VAL A 27 -10.65 -2.42 -4.10
C VAL A 27 -10.33 -3.33 -2.91
N VAL A 28 -11.29 -4.12 -2.44
CA VAL A 28 -11.07 -5.09 -1.36
C VAL A 28 -10.05 -6.15 -1.77
N MET A 29 -10.21 -6.72 -2.97
CA MET A 29 -9.28 -7.71 -3.51
C MET A 29 -7.87 -7.15 -3.71
N MET A 30 -7.76 -5.92 -4.20
CA MET A 30 -6.48 -5.22 -4.30
C MET A 30 -5.82 -5.02 -2.93
N GLY A 31 -6.60 -4.65 -1.91
CA GLY A 31 -6.13 -4.54 -0.53
C GLY A 31 -5.64 -5.87 0.05
N LEU A 32 -6.41 -6.95 -0.13
CA LEU A 32 -6.01 -8.29 0.32
C LEU A 32 -4.75 -8.80 -0.40
N ALA A 33 -4.62 -8.54 -1.70
CA ALA A 33 -3.40 -8.86 -2.45
C ALA A 33 -2.18 -8.08 -1.92
N TYR A 34 -2.36 -6.79 -1.60
CA TYR A 34 -1.31 -5.95 -1.04
C TYR A 34 -0.88 -6.38 0.36
N LEU A 35 -1.79 -6.92 1.19
CA LEU A 35 -1.45 -7.41 2.52
C LEU A 35 -0.52 -8.62 2.51
N THR A 36 -0.40 -9.34 1.39
CA THR A 36 0.48 -10.51 1.24
C THR A 36 0.33 -11.50 2.41
N PRO A 37 -0.79 -12.25 2.52
CA PRO A 37 -1.09 -13.09 3.69
C PRO A 37 0.00 -14.12 4.06
N MET A 38 0.85 -14.47 3.10
CA MET A 38 1.99 -15.36 3.30
C MET A 38 3.05 -14.79 4.26
N THR A 39 3.13 -13.47 4.43
CA THR A 39 4.15 -12.82 5.26
C THR A 39 4.05 -13.17 6.74
N VAL A 40 2.88 -13.62 7.20
CA VAL A 40 2.72 -14.15 8.56
C VAL A 40 3.68 -15.31 8.82
N PHE A 41 3.90 -16.18 7.83
CA PHE A 41 4.77 -17.34 7.97
C PHE A 41 6.27 -16.98 8.05
N ASP A 42 6.65 -15.77 7.63
CA ASP A 42 8.05 -15.33 7.64
C ASP A 42 8.63 -15.21 9.04
N THR A 43 7.82 -14.73 9.98
CA THR A 43 8.28 -14.46 11.35
C THR A 43 7.63 -15.37 12.39
N PHE A 44 6.50 -16.01 12.09
CA PHE A 44 5.71 -16.73 13.09
C PHE A 44 6.52 -17.78 13.85
N GLY A 45 7.30 -18.60 13.15
CA GLY A 45 8.07 -19.67 13.78
C GLY A 45 9.11 -19.15 14.78
N ILE A 46 9.92 -18.17 14.34
CA ILE A 46 10.98 -17.58 15.17
C ILE A 46 10.37 -16.82 16.35
N VAL A 47 9.36 -15.98 16.08
CA VAL A 47 8.74 -15.15 17.11
C VAL A 47 7.99 -16.00 18.14
N SER A 48 7.34 -17.09 17.71
CA SER A 48 6.66 -18.01 18.63
C SER A 48 7.61 -18.65 19.62
N GLY A 49 8.82 -19.02 19.17
CA GLY A 49 9.86 -19.57 20.05
C GLY A 49 10.38 -18.57 21.08
N ILE A 50 10.59 -17.30 20.70
CA ILE A 50 11.09 -16.26 21.63
C ILE A 50 10.00 -15.68 22.53
N SER A 51 8.72 -15.81 22.14
CA SER A 51 7.58 -15.25 22.87
C SER A 51 6.81 -16.29 23.69
N ASP A 52 7.34 -17.51 23.84
CA ASP A 52 6.64 -18.63 24.50
C ASP A 52 5.22 -18.86 23.95
N GLY A 53 5.04 -18.74 22.63
CA GLY A 53 3.73 -18.96 21.98
C GLY A 53 2.74 -17.79 22.05
N HIS A 54 3.09 -16.62 22.58
CA HIS A 54 2.20 -15.46 22.69
C HIS A 54 1.95 -14.68 21.38
N VAL A 55 2.48 -15.14 20.24
CA VAL A 55 2.28 -14.50 18.91
C VAL A 55 0.81 -14.23 18.58
N PRO A 56 -0.15 -15.16 18.75
CA PRO A 56 -1.55 -14.90 18.42
C PRO A 56 -2.16 -13.74 19.23
N ALA A 57 -1.80 -13.62 20.52
CA ALA A 57 -2.27 -12.51 21.35
C ALA A 57 -1.73 -11.16 20.85
N SER A 58 -0.46 -11.12 20.42
CA SER A 58 0.12 -9.92 19.82
C SER A 58 -0.59 -9.51 18.52
N TYR A 59 -1.01 -10.48 17.69
CA TYR A 59 -1.80 -10.19 16.48
C TYR A 59 -3.19 -9.68 16.80
N LEU A 60 -3.86 -10.17 17.85
CA LEU A 60 -5.15 -9.63 18.27
C LEU A 60 -5.02 -8.17 18.73
N LEU A 61 -3.96 -7.85 19.47
CA LEU A 61 -3.69 -6.47 19.90
C LEU A 61 -3.38 -5.56 18.70
N ALA A 62 -2.55 -6.02 17.77
CA ALA A 62 -2.26 -5.28 16.53
C ALA A 62 -3.53 -5.06 15.68
N LEU A 63 -4.38 -6.09 15.55
CA LEU A 63 -5.65 -6.00 14.85
C LEU A 63 -6.55 -4.91 15.44
N ALA A 64 -6.65 -4.82 16.77
CA ALA A 64 -7.42 -3.77 17.43
C ALA A 64 -6.92 -2.36 17.01
N GLY A 65 -5.60 -2.14 16.99
CA GLY A 65 -5.01 -0.88 16.52
C GLY A 65 -5.30 -0.57 15.05
N VAL A 66 -5.20 -1.58 14.18
CA VAL A 66 -5.51 -1.44 12.75
C VAL A 66 -7.00 -1.14 12.53
N LEU A 67 -7.91 -1.71 13.32
CA LEU A 67 -9.35 -1.42 13.23
C LEU A 67 -9.66 0.05 13.56
N PHE A 68 -9.03 0.63 14.59
CA PHE A 68 -9.16 2.06 14.87
C PHE A 68 -8.68 2.91 13.69
N THR A 69 -7.57 2.52 13.09
CA THR A 69 -7.02 3.19 11.91
C THR A 69 -7.98 3.10 10.73
N ALA A 70 -8.52 1.92 10.44
CA ALA A 70 -9.46 1.68 9.35
C ALA A 70 -10.75 2.52 9.51
N ILE A 71 -11.31 2.60 10.72
CA ILE A 71 -12.50 3.41 11.00
C ILE A 71 -12.19 4.91 10.79
N SER A 72 -11.03 5.38 11.26
CA SER A 72 -10.58 6.77 11.05
C SER A 72 -10.48 7.12 9.57
N TYR A 73 -9.80 6.27 8.78
CA TYR A 73 -9.69 6.43 7.33
C TYR A 73 -11.05 6.42 6.64
N GLY A 74 -11.97 5.54 7.07
CA GLY A 74 -13.33 5.46 6.54
C GLY A 74 -14.15 6.75 6.74
N LYS A 75 -13.89 7.51 7.82
CA LYS A 75 -14.49 8.84 8.04
C LYS A 75 -13.80 9.91 7.18
N LEU A 76 -12.47 9.91 7.14
CA LEU A 76 -11.67 10.91 6.45
C LEU A 76 -11.84 10.88 4.92
N VAL A 77 -11.98 9.70 4.32
CA VAL A 77 -12.22 9.57 2.86
C VAL A 77 -13.56 10.16 2.42
N ARG A 78 -14.57 10.18 3.31
CA ARG A 78 -15.86 10.81 3.04
C ARG A 78 -15.77 12.34 3.16
N GLN A 79 -14.95 12.84 4.08
CA GLN A 79 -14.75 14.27 4.30
C GLN A 79 -13.83 14.91 3.25
N PHE A 80 -12.77 14.22 2.87
CA PHE A 80 -11.77 14.68 1.90
C PHE A 80 -11.69 13.69 0.73
N PRO A 81 -12.64 13.75 -0.23
CA PRO A 81 -12.71 12.82 -1.37
C PRO A 81 -11.70 13.20 -2.48
N GLU A 82 -10.44 13.35 -2.11
CA GLU A 82 -9.33 13.73 -2.98
C GLU A 82 -8.31 12.59 -3.07
N ALA A 83 -7.63 12.50 -4.21
CA ALA A 83 -6.55 11.55 -4.38
C ALA A 83 -5.28 12.09 -3.73
N GLY A 84 -4.94 11.56 -2.56
CA GLY A 84 -3.65 11.81 -1.94
C GLY A 84 -3.43 11.07 -0.61
N SER A 85 -4.21 10.02 -0.35
CA SER A 85 -3.99 9.05 0.73
C SER A 85 -3.83 9.68 2.13
N ALA A 86 -3.15 8.97 3.03
CA ALA A 86 -2.82 9.36 4.40
C ALA A 86 -2.24 10.77 4.52
N TYR A 87 -1.36 11.15 3.59
CA TYR A 87 -0.73 12.47 3.50
C TYR A 87 -1.78 13.59 3.49
N THR A 88 -2.77 13.47 2.59
CA THR A 88 -3.82 14.48 2.43
C THR A 88 -4.69 14.58 3.67
N TYR A 89 -5.01 13.43 4.29
CA TYR A 89 -5.81 13.41 5.50
C TYR A 89 -5.09 14.09 6.65
N ALA A 90 -3.83 13.75 6.91
CA ALA A 90 -3.04 14.33 7.98
C ALA A 90 -2.77 15.82 7.77
N GLN A 91 -2.49 16.23 6.53
CA GLN A 91 -2.31 17.62 6.17
C GLN A 91 -3.57 18.46 6.45
N LYS A 92 -4.75 17.94 6.10
CA LYS A 92 -6.01 18.67 6.24
C LYS A 92 -6.64 18.59 7.63
N SER A 93 -6.38 17.52 8.39
CA SER A 93 -6.97 17.32 9.72
C SER A 93 -6.11 17.84 10.86
N ILE A 94 -4.77 17.89 10.69
CA ILE A 94 -3.83 18.29 11.73
C ILE A 94 -3.08 19.56 11.31
N ASN A 95 -2.08 19.43 10.44
CA ASN A 95 -1.34 20.57 9.87
C ASN A 95 -0.42 20.11 8.70
N PRO A 96 0.11 21.05 7.89
CA PRO A 96 0.96 20.72 6.75
C PRO A 96 2.27 19.99 7.07
N HIS A 97 2.89 20.23 8.24
CA HIS A 97 4.14 19.59 8.62
C HIS A 97 3.94 18.09 8.92
N VAL A 98 2.85 17.75 9.61
CA VAL A 98 2.47 16.36 9.88
C VAL A 98 2.10 15.66 8.58
N GLY A 99 1.38 16.34 7.68
CA GLY A 99 1.17 15.87 6.32
C GLY A 99 2.48 15.49 5.64
N PHE A 100 3.44 16.42 5.58
CA PHE A 100 4.76 16.18 5.01
C PHE A 100 5.50 14.99 5.62
N MET A 101 5.49 14.85 6.94
CA MET A 101 6.08 13.69 7.61
C MET A 101 5.41 12.38 7.20
N VAL A 102 4.08 12.34 7.12
CA VAL A 102 3.35 11.15 6.65
C VAL A 102 3.72 10.80 5.21
N GLY A 103 3.84 11.80 4.34
CA GLY A 103 4.29 11.59 2.96
C GLY A 103 5.67 10.96 2.88
N TRP A 104 6.62 11.44 3.68
CA TRP A 104 7.96 10.85 3.78
C TRP A 104 7.95 9.43 4.34
N SER A 105 7.18 9.19 5.40
CA SER A 105 7.04 7.84 5.97
C SER A 105 6.46 6.86 4.94
N SER A 106 5.46 7.28 4.15
CA SER A 106 4.90 6.45 3.07
C SER A 106 5.92 6.19 1.95
N LEU A 107 6.74 7.17 1.59
CA LEU A 107 7.81 6.97 0.60
C LEU A 107 8.85 5.96 1.09
N LEU A 108 9.26 6.05 2.35
CA LEU A 108 10.20 5.10 2.96
C LEU A 108 9.60 3.70 3.05
N ASP A 109 8.32 3.57 3.41
CA ASP A 109 7.60 2.29 3.40
C ASP A 109 7.67 1.61 2.02
N TYR A 110 7.36 2.37 0.96
CA TYR A 110 7.47 1.86 -0.41
C TYR A 110 8.90 1.48 -0.83
N LEU A 111 9.91 2.15 -0.27
CA LEU A 111 11.32 1.84 -0.55
C LEU A 111 11.78 0.58 0.19
N PHE A 112 11.35 0.37 1.44
CA PHE A 112 11.78 -0.76 2.26
C PHE A 112 11.06 -2.06 1.92
N LEU A 113 9.82 -2.00 1.44
CA LEU A 113 9.05 -3.21 1.09
C LEU A 113 9.79 -4.14 0.10
N PRO A 114 10.31 -3.67 -1.04
CA PRO A 114 11.12 -4.51 -1.94
C PRO A 114 12.39 -5.06 -1.27
N MET A 115 13.05 -4.26 -0.43
CA MET A 115 14.29 -4.67 0.25
C MET A 115 14.04 -5.83 1.22
N ILE A 116 12.96 -5.76 2.00
CA ILE A 116 12.56 -6.84 2.92
C ILE A 116 12.21 -8.10 2.13
N ASN A 117 11.48 -7.98 1.02
CA ASN A 117 11.15 -9.13 0.16
C ASN A 117 12.41 -9.81 -0.41
N VAL A 118 13.40 -9.04 -0.88
CA VAL A 118 14.69 -9.58 -1.34
C VAL A 118 15.46 -10.24 -0.20
N LEU A 119 15.46 -9.63 0.99
CA LEU A 119 16.11 -10.19 2.17
C LEU A 119 15.51 -11.55 2.57
N LEU A 120 14.18 -11.64 2.59
CA LEU A 120 13.46 -12.89 2.89
C LEU A 120 13.73 -13.96 1.83
N ALA A 121 13.65 -13.59 0.54
CA ALA A 121 13.98 -14.51 -0.56
C ALA A 121 15.40 -15.07 -0.41
N LYS A 122 16.38 -14.20 -0.07
CA LYS A 122 17.75 -14.63 0.22
C LYS A 122 17.81 -15.62 1.38
N ILE A 123 17.12 -15.34 2.50
CA ILE A 123 17.10 -16.22 3.68
C ILE A 123 16.55 -17.60 3.31
N TYR A 124 15.40 -17.65 2.64
CA TYR A 124 14.77 -18.92 2.24
C TYR A 124 15.62 -19.71 1.23
N LEU A 125 16.11 -19.06 0.18
CA LEU A 125 16.87 -19.75 -0.86
C LEU A 125 18.26 -20.19 -0.39
N SER A 126 18.89 -19.42 0.50
CA SER A 126 20.17 -19.86 1.10
C SER A 126 19.97 -21.02 2.08
N ALA A 127 18.79 -21.13 2.70
CA ALA A 127 18.44 -22.30 3.51
C ALA A 127 18.17 -23.55 2.65
N LEU A 128 17.57 -23.39 1.47
CA LEU A 128 17.30 -24.49 0.53
C LEU A 128 18.53 -24.91 -0.30
N PHE A 129 19.38 -23.95 -0.65
CA PHE A 129 20.58 -24.16 -1.48
C PHE A 129 21.81 -23.52 -0.81
N PRO A 130 22.38 -24.15 0.24
CA PRO A 130 23.49 -23.59 1.01
C PRO A 130 24.79 -23.41 0.21
N GLU A 131 24.93 -24.18 -0.87
CA GLU A 131 26.08 -24.15 -1.79
C GLU A 131 26.19 -22.83 -2.58
N VAL A 132 25.06 -22.12 -2.77
CA VAL A 132 25.00 -20.92 -3.61
C VAL A 132 25.34 -19.68 -2.77
N PRO A 133 26.31 -18.84 -3.18
CA PRO A 133 26.65 -17.62 -2.47
C PRO A 133 25.43 -16.67 -2.32
N PRO A 134 25.17 -16.11 -1.12
CA PRO A 134 23.96 -15.33 -0.87
C PRO A 134 23.77 -14.10 -1.78
N TRP A 135 24.86 -13.50 -2.26
CA TRP A 135 24.79 -12.33 -3.15
C TRP A 135 24.12 -12.66 -4.49
N VAL A 136 24.21 -13.92 -4.96
CA VAL A 136 23.60 -14.36 -6.23
C VAL A 136 22.08 -14.22 -6.15
N TRP A 137 21.46 -14.62 -5.03
CA TRP A 137 20.02 -14.46 -4.81
C TRP A 137 19.61 -12.99 -4.80
N VAL A 138 20.38 -12.15 -4.10
CA VAL A 138 20.11 -10.71 -4.02
C VAL A 138 20.16 -10.07 -5.42
N VAL A 139 21.25 -10.27 -6.17
CA VAL A 139 21.40 -9.69 -7.50
C VAL A 139 20.31 -10.18 -8.46
N THR A 140 20.00 -11.47 -8.42
CA THR A 140 18.97 -12.08 -9.29
C THR A 140 17.59 -11.50 -9.03
N PHE A 141 17.14 -11.46 -7.77
CA PHE A 141 15.83 -10.89 -7.43
C PHE A 141 15.76 -9.40 -7.70
N VAL A 142 16.81 -8.63 -7.39
CA VAL A 142 16.86 -7.20 -7.71
C VAL A 142 16.76 -6.98 -9.21
N ALA A 143 17.48 -7.75 -10.03
CA ALA A 143 17.41 -7.65 -11.48
C ALA A 143 16.00 -7.99 -12.01
N ILE A 144 15.38 -9.07 -11.52
CA ILE A 144 14.02 -9.48 -11.90
C ILE A 144 13.00 -8.40 -11.52
N LEU A 145 13.04 -7.92 -10.27
CA LEU A 145 12.12 -6.89 -9.78
C LEU A 145 12.29 -5.59 -10.56
N THR A 146 13.53 -5.20 -10.85
CA THR A 146 13.83 -4.00 -11.64
C THR A 146 13.28 -4.15 -13.06
N ALA A 147 13.52 -5.29 -13.73
CA ALA A 147 13.01 -5.56 -15.06
C ALA A 147 11.47 -5.59 -15.11
N ALA A 148 10.83 -6.18 -14.11
CA ALA A 148 9.36 -6.18 -13.98
C ALA A 148 8.81 -4.76 -13.77
N ASN A 149 9.45 -3.95 -12.93
CA ASN A 149 9.07 -2.55 -12.73
C ASN A 149 9.21 -1.73 -14.03
N LEU A 150 10.31 -1.89 -14.77
CA LEU A 150 10.52 -1.19 -16.05
C LEU A 150 9.45 -1.57 -17.08
N LYS A 151 9.11 -2.86 -17.20
CA LYS A 151 8.05 -3.33 -18.12
C LYS A 151 6.68 -2.76 -17.73
N SER A 152 6.33 -2.76 -16.45
CA SER A 152 5.06 -2.22 -15.96
C SER A 152 4.94 -0.71 -16.20
N VAL A 153 6.01 0.07 -15.99
CA VAL A 153 5.99 1.51 -16.28
C VAL A 153 5.80 1.78 -17.76
N ASN A 154 6.49 1.03 -18.64
CA ASN A 154 6.31 1.16 -20.08
C ASN A 154 4.91 0.74 -20.54
N LEU A 155 4.31 -0.27 -19.90
CA LEU A 155 2.95 -0.70 -20.17
C LEU A 155 1.95 0.42 -19.80
N VAL A 156 2.07 0.99 -18.59
CA VAL A 156 1.20 2.07 -18.10
C VAL A 156 1.40 3.37 -18.90
N ALA A 157 2.63 3.66 -19.32
CA ALA A 157 2.93 4.82 -20.16
C ALA A 157 2.32 4.69 -21.57
N ASN A 158 2.37 3.50 -22.17
CA ASN A 158 1.84 3.25 -23.52
C ASN A 158 0.32 3.12 -23.58
N PHE A 159 -0.37 2.91 -22.45
CA PHE A 159 -1.84 2.95 -22.37
C PHE A 159 -2.43 4.36 -22.27
N ASN A 160 -1.58 5.40 -22.22
CA ASN A 160 -1.99 6.81 -22.19
C ASN A 160 -1.83 7.52 -23.55
N THR A 161 -1.79 6.76 -24.65
CA THR A 161 -1.99 7.22 -26.04
C THR A 161 -3.17 6.45 -26.62
#